data_AF-A0A0F9IVH4-F1
#
_entry.id   AF-A0A0F9IVH4-F1
#
_cell.length_a   1.000
_cell.length_b   1.000
_cell.length_c   1.000
_cell.angle_alpha   90.00
_cell.angle_beta   90.00
_cell.angle_gamma   90.00
#
_symmetry.space_group_name_H-M   'P 1'
#
loop_
_entity.id
_entity.type
_entity.pdbx_description
1 polymer ?
#
loop_
_entity_poly.entity_id
_entity_poly.type
_entity_poly.pdbx_seq_one_letter_code
_entity_poly.pdbx_strand_id
1 'polypeptide(L)'
;CFYVKNFIINFDCLAKHVEFYNHGLINDKNIKSIKYILENKNLMTIVNTKRFYIGFYSDGLFLHNKKFKGLGNGDKSSYKFVHSRNDCIDKINVLFLKKLCKFITILLNDNDF
;
A
#
# COMPACT_ATOMS: atom_id res chain seq x y z
N CYS A 1 2.98 28.71 -13.08
CA CYS A 1 2.96 28.02 -11.77
C CYS A 1 3.30 26.55 -11.96
N PHE A 2 4.47 26.11 -11.49
CA PHE A 2 4.80 24.68 -11.45
C PHE A 2 3.95 24.02 -10.36
N TYR A 3 2.95 23.23 -10.75
CA TYR A 3 2.26 22.36 -9.81
C TYR A 3 3.21 21.23 -9.44
N VAL A 4 3.81 21.28 -8.25
CA VAL A 4 4.51 20.14 -7.67
C VAL A 4 3.46 19.06 -7.41
N LYS A 5 3.59 17.91 -8.09
CA LYS A 5 2.74 16.76 -7.81
C LYS A 5 3.17 16.15 -6.48
N ASN A 6 2.33 16.32 -5.46
CA ASN A 6 2.51 15.66 -4.17
C ASN A 6 1.62 14.42 -4.11
N PHE A 7 2.23 13.29 -3.77
CA PHE A 7 1.52 12.04 -3.52
C PHE A 7 1.88 11.55 -2.13
N ILE A 8 0.94 10.88 -1.47
CA ILE A 8 1.16 10.31 -0.14
C ILE A 8 1.15 8.79 -0.26
N ILE A 9 2.19 8.16 0.29
CA ILE A 9 2.26 6.71 0.44
C ILE A 9 2.06 6.40 1.92
N ASN A 10 0.95 5.73 2.25
CA ASN A 10 0.59 5.40 3.63
C ASN A 10 0.89 3.93 3.94
N PHE A 11 1.79 3.69 4.88
CA PHE A 11 2.17 2.35 5.33
C PHE A 11 1.42 2.01 6.62
N ASP A 12 0.39 1.17 6.52
CA ASP A 12 -0.48 0.85 7.66
C ASP A 12 0.04 -0.37 8.43
N CYS A 13 0.12 -1.53 7.77
CA CYS A 13 0.57 -2.77 8.41
C CYS A 13 1.06 -3.81 7.39
N LEU A 14 1.80 -4.81 7.89
CA LEU A 14 2.33 -5.92 7.09
C LEU A 14 2.43 -7.19 7.93
N ALA A 15 2.01 -8.33 7.38
CA ALA A 15 2.31 -9.65 7.95
C ALA A 15 2.63 -10.69 6.86
N LYS A 16 1.60 -11.11 6.10
CA LYS A 16 1.65 -12.19 5.10
C LYS A 16 1.27 -11.77 3.69
N HIS A 17 0.54 -10.67 3.53
CA HIS A 17 0.13 -10.15 2.23
C HIS A 17 0.30 -8.63 2.18
N VAL A 18 0.23 -8.06 0.98
CA VAL A 18 0.20 -6.62 0.74
C VAL A 18 -1.06 -6.29 -0.04
N GLU A 19 -2.00 -5.67 0.65
CA GLU A 19 -3.19 -5.08 0.06
C GLU A 19 -2.89 -3.61 -0.27
N PHE A 20 -2.98 -3.26 -1.55
CA PHE A 20 -2.80 -1.90 -2.04
C PHE A 20 -4.14 -1.18 -2.19
N TYR A 21 -4.27 -0.05 -1.51
CA TYR A 21 -5.42 0.84 -1.55
C TYR A 21 -5.06 2.04 -2.44
N ASN A 22 -5.36 1.92 -3.73
CA ASN A 22 -4.99 2.94 -4.71
C ASN A 22 -5.95 4.14 -4.66
N HIS A 23 -5.40 5.32 -4.42
CA HIS A 23 -6.12 6.60 -4.41
C HIS A 23 -5.60 7.51 -5.52
N GLY A 24 -5.48 6.96 -6.74
CA GLY A 24 -5.11 7.72 -7.93
C GLY A 24 -3.61 7.92 -8.14
N LEU A 25 -2.76 7.15 -7.46
CA LEU A 25 -1.32 7.09 -7.75
C LEU A 25 -1.02 6.08 -8.87
N ILE A 26 -1.57 4.86 -8.78
CA ILE A 26 -1.43 3.85 -9.83
C ILE A 26 -2.48 4.07 -10.91
N ASN A 27 -2.05 4.25 -12.15
CA ASN A 27 -2.88 4.37 -13.35
C ASN A 27 -2.19 3.68 -14.54
N ASP A 28 -2.82 3.72 -15.72
CA ASP A 28 -2.35 3.02 -16.93
C ASP A 28 -0.94 3.42 -17.39
N LYS A 29 -0.39 4.55 -16.90
CA LYS A 29 0.97 4.98 -17.19
C LYS A 29 2.02 4.27 -16.31
N ASN A 30 1.64 3.69 -15.17
CA ASN A 30 2.54 2.99 -14.25
C ASN A 30 2.76 1.53 -14.66
N ILE A 31 3.18 1.31 -15.92
CA ILE A 31 3.24 -0.01 -16.56
C ILE A 31 4.16 -0.97 -15.80
N LYS A 32 5.34 -0.52 -15.34
CA LYS A 32 6.29 -1.40 -14.64
C LYS A 32 5.75 -1.79 -13.27
N SER A 33 5.10 -0.85 -12.59
CA SER A 33 4.45 -1.05 -11.29
C SER A 33 3.32 -2.07 -11.39
N ILE A 34 2.44 -1.91 -12.39
CA ILE A 34 1.33 -2.85 -12.65
C ILE A 34 1.88 -4.23 -13.00
N LYS A 35 2.87 -4.30 -13.89
CA LYS A 35 3.53 -5.57 -14.26
C LYS A 35 4.12 -6.26 -13.03
N TYR A 36 4.82 -5.53 -12.16
CA TYR A 36 5.40 -6.10 -10.95
C TYR A 36 4.35 -6.64 -9.98
N ILE A 37 3.22 -5.95 -9.82
CA ILE A 37 2.08 -6.44 -9.03
C ILE A 37 1.55 -7.75 -9.64
N LEU A 38 1.35 -7.81 -10.96
CA LEU A 38 0.84 -9.00 -11.64
C LEU A 38 1.79 -10.21 -11.49
N GLU A 39 3.09 -9.99 -11.60
CA GLU A 39 4.12 -11.01 -11.37
C GLU A 39 4.14 -11.53 -9.91
N ASN A 40 3.64 -10.73 -8.97
CA ASN A 40 3.61 -11.04 -7.54
C ASN A 40 2.18 -11.12 -6.98
N LYS A 41 1.18 -11.42 -7.82
CA LYS A 41 -0.25 -11.37 -7.47
C LYS A 41 -0.68 -12.25 -6.30
N ASN A 42 0.11 -13.29 -6.00
CA ASN A 42 -0.11 -14.18 -4.85
C ASN A 42 0.21 -13.50 -3.51
N LEU A 43 0.96 -12.40 -3.54
CA LEU A 43 1.41 -11.66 -2.36
C LEU A 43 0.87 -10.23 -2.36
N MET A 44 0.67 -9.65 -3.54
CA MET A 44 0.31 -8.25 -3.75
C MET A 44 -1.00 -8.15 -4.52
N THR A 45 -1.98 -7.46 -3.95
CA THR A 45 -3.28 -7.28 -4.59
C THR A 45 -3.72 -5.82 -4.50
N ILE A 46 -4.23 -5.28 -5.60
CA ILE A 46 -4.91 -3.98 -5.57
C ILE A 46 -6.34 -4.22 -5.12
N VAL A 47 -6.72 -3.58 -4.02
CA VAL A 47 -8.05 -3.72 -3.43
C VAL A 47 -8.94 -2.60 -3.90
N ASN A 48 -10.03 -2.95 -4.60
CA ASN A 48 -11.13 -2.02 -4.89
C ASN A 48 -12.10 -1.99 -3.70
N THR A 49 -11.79 -1.21 -2.67
CA THR A 49 -12.72 -1.01 -1.55
C THR A 49 -13.80 -0.01 -1.94
N LYS A 50 -15.03 -0.49 -2.22
CA LYS A 50 -16.23 0.37 -2.31
C LYS A 50 -16.65 0.94 -0.94
N ARG A 51 -16.32 0.26 0.15
CA ARG A 51 -16.52 0.70 1.54
C ARG A 51 -15.45 0.07 2.45
N PHE A 52 -14.81 0.90 3.26
CA PHE A 52 -13.90 0.48 4.34
C PHE A 52 -14.73 0.06 5.55
N TYR A 53 -15.04 -1.23 5.68
CA TYR A 53 -15.76 -1.74 6.83
C TYR A 53 -14.77 -2.22 7.89
N ILE A 54 -14.75 -1.46 9.01
CA ILE A 54 -14.31 -1.83 10.36
C ILE A 54 -12.78 -1.80 10.58
N GLY A 55 -12.34 -1.00 11.56
CA GLY A 55 -10.93 -0.83 11.95
C GLY A 55 -10.18 0.34 11.29
N PHE A 56 -10.80 0.99 10.30
CA PHE A 56 -10.17 1.98 9.41
C PHE A 56 -10.11 3.43 9.94
N TYR A 57 -9.94 3.67 11.24
CA TYR A 57 -9.44 4.99 11.69
C TYR A 57 -7.91 5.06 11.50
N SER A 58 -7.44 4.70 10.31
CA SER A 58 -6.04 4.82 9.93
C SER A 58 -5.81 6.13 9.19
N ASP A 59 -4.56 6.59 9.18
CA ASP A 59 -4.14 7.79 8.43
C ASP A 59 -4.61 7.71 6.97
N GLY A 60 -4.66 6.51 6.38
CA GLY A 60 -5.19 6.27 5.04
C GLY A 60 -6.64 6.75 4.83
N LEU A 61 -7.55 6.51 5.78
CA LEU A 61 -8.94 6.97 5.67
C LEU A 61 -9.03 8.50 5.80
N PHE A 62 -8.27 9.08 6.72
CA PHE A 62 -8.19 10.53 6.87
C PHE A 62 -7.70 11.19 5.56
N LEU A 63 -6.63 10.66 4.98
CA LEU A 63 -6.04 11.13 3.73
C LEU A 63 -7.01 10.99 2.55
N HIS A 64 -7.69 9.85 2.45
CA HIS A 64 -8.72 9.63 1.43
C HIS A 64 -9.85 10.66 1.53
N ASN A 65 -10.37 10.93 2.73
CA ASN A 65 -11.44 11.90 2.95
C ASN A 65 -11.02 13.34 2.60
N LYS A 66 -9.73 13.64 2.67
CA LYS A 66 -9.13 14.91 2.23
C LYS A 66 -8.83 14.96 0.73
N LYS A 67 -9.22 13.93 -0.04
CA LYS A 67 -8.98 13.80 -1.50
C LYS A 67 -7.50 13.83 -1.87
N PHE A 68 -6.61 13.39 -0.98
CA PHE A 68 -5.21 13.24 -1.32
C PHE A 68 -5.04 12.15 -2.36
N LYS A 69 -4.14 12.38 -3.32
CA LYS A 69 -3.71 11.37 -4.28
C LYS A 69 -2.58 10.55 -3.68
N GLY A 70 -2.64 9.24 -3.85
CA GLY A 70 -1.67 8.39 -3.18
C GLY A 70 -1.95 6.91 -3.29
N LEU A 71 -1.24 6.17 -2.44
CA LEU A 71 -1.35 4.74 -2.29
C LEU A 71 -1.24 4.38 -0.81
N GLY A 72 -2.23 3.66 -0.28
CA GLY A 72 -2.09 2.98 1.00
C GLY A 72 -1.65 1.54 0.80
N ASN A 73 -0.91 0.98 1.74
CA ASN A 73 -0.71 -0.46 1.83
C ASN A 73 -0.99 -0.98 3.24
N GLY A 74 -1.56 -2.17 3.32
CA GLY A 74 -1.89 -2.83 4.58
C GLY A 74 -1.96 -4.34 4.43
N ASP A 75 -2.25 -5.01 5.53
CA ASP A 75 -2.57 -6.44 5.57
C ASP A 75 -3.63 -6.69 6.64
N LYS A 76 -4.88 -6.94 6.23
CA LYS A 76 -5.96 -7.30 7.17
C LYS A 76 -5.62 -8.46 8.10
N SER A 77 -4.81 -9.42 7.66
CA SER A 77 -4.41 -10.56 8.50
C SER A 77 -3.50 -10.16 9.66
N SER A 78 -2.89 -8.96 9.58
CA SER A 78 -2.02 -8.42 10.62
C SER A 78 -2.79 -7.78 11.78
N TYR A 79 -4.03 -7.33 11.55
CA TYR A 79 -4.86 -6.65 12.56
C TYR A 79 -5.17 -7.55 13.78
N LYS A 80 -5.21 -8.86 13.61
CA LYS A 80 -5.40 -9.81 14.73
C LYS A 80 -4.23 -9.81 15.73
N PHE A 81 -3.09 -9.24 15.36
CA PHE A 81 -1.92 -9.11 16.23
C PHE A 81 -1.81 -7.74 16.88
N VAL A 82 -2.55 -6.73 16.41
CA VAL A 82 -2.47 -5.36 16.93
C VAL A 82 -2.82 -5.34 18.42
N HIS A 83 -2.04 -4.62 19.22
CA HIS A 83 -2.14 -4.58 20.69
C HIS A 83 -1.95 -5.94 21.39
N SER A 84 -1.32 -6.91 20.71
CA SER A 84 -0.94 -8.19 21.31
C SER A 84 0.58 -8.31 21.48
N ARG A 85 1.02 -9.25 22.33
CA ARG A 85 2.46 -9.59 22.45
C ARG A 85 3.06 -10.16 21.15
N ASN A 86 2.21 -10.62 20.24
CA ASN A 86 2.61 -11.16 18.94
C ASN A 86 2.75 -10.04 17.88
N ASP A 87 2.58 -8.77 18.26
CA ASP A 87 2.92 -7.61 17.44
C ASP A 87 4.44 -7.37 17.46
N CYS A 88 5.21 -8.34 16.97
CA CYS A 88 6.66 -8.31 16.96
C CYS A 88 7.21 -8.57 15.56
N ILE A 89 8.53 -8.42 15.40
CA ILE A 89 9.23 -8.63 14.12
C ILE A 89 9.00 -10.04 13.54
N ASP A 90 8.74 -11.03 14.39
CA ASP A 90 8.54 -12.42 13.96
C ASP A 90 7.28 -12.62 13.11
N LYS A 91 6.30 -11.70 13.19
CA LYS A 91 5.11 -11.75 12.33
C LYS A 91 5.42 -11.29 10.90
N ILE A 92 6.54 -10.59 10.68
CA ILE A 92 6.91 -10.01 9.40
C ILE A 92 7.72 -11.01 8.59
N ASN A 93 7.24 -11.34 7.40
CA ASN A 93 8.05 -12.07 6.44
C ASN A 93 8.98 -11.11 5.68
N VAL A 94 10.30 -11.27 5.88
CA VAL A 94 11.35 -10.44 5.27
C VAL A 94 11.29 -10.45 3.74
N LEU A 95 10.91 -11.57 3.13
CA LEU A 95 10.76 -11.66 1.67
C LEU A 95 9.66 -10.70 1.17
N PHE A 96 8.58 -10.56 1.94
CA PHE A 96 7.46 -9.67 1.58
C PHE A 96 7.84 -8.22 1.75
N LEU A 97 8.54 -7.89 2.83
CA LEU A 97 9.09 -6.54 3.02
C LEU A 97 10.01 -6.17 1.85
N LYS A 98 10.93 -7.05 1.45
CA LYS A 98 11.81 -6.83 0.29
C LYS A 98 11.03 -6.58 -1.00
N LYS A 99 9.98 -7.36 -1.26
CA LYS A 99 9.13 -7.18 -2.44
C LYS A 99 8.37 -5.87 -2.38
N LEU A 100 7.81 -5.50 -1.23
CA LEU A 100 7.14 -4.21 -1.02
C LEU A 100 8.10 -3.04 -1.29
N CYS A 101 9.31 -3.06 -0.71
CA CYS A 101 10.32 -2.04 -0.99
C CYS A 101 10.64 -1.94 -2.47
N LYS A 102 10.86 -3.08 -3.15
CA LYS A 102 11.12 -3.11 -4.60
C LYS A 102 9.96 -2.53 -5.40
N PHE A 103 8.71 -2.85 -5.03
CA PHE A 103 7.54 -2.26 -5.66
C PHE A 103 7.51 -0.74 -5.48
N ILE A 104 7.74 -0.22 -4.27
CA ILE A 104 7.74 1.23 -4.01
C ILE A 104 8.84 1.92 -4.84
N THR A 105 10.03 1.34 -4.94
CA THR A 105 11.09 1.88 -5.82
C THR A 105 10.66 1.94 -7.29
N ILE A 106 10.03 0.87 -7.81
CA ILE A 106 9.52 0.84 -9.17
C ILE A 106 8.43 1.91 -9.36
N LEU A 107 7.53 2.06 -8.38
CA LEU A 107 6.43 3.03 -8.43
C LEU A 107 6.93 4.48 -8.43
N LEU A 108 7.93 4.79 -7.61
CA LEU A 108 8.54 6.12 -7.58
C LEU A 108 9.21 6.44 -8.93
N ASN A 109 9.93 5.48 -9.50
CA ASN A 109 10.55 5.63 -10.83
C ASN A 109 9.53 5.74 -11.96
N ASP A 110 8.39 5.05 -11.88
CA ASP A 110 7.31 5.15 -12.89
C ASP A 110 6.58 6.50 -12.84
N ASN A 111 6.72 7.27 -11.76
CA ASN A 111 6.08 8.57 -11.60
C ASN A 111 7.04 9.75 -11.86
N ASP A 112 8.27 9.49 -12.33
CA ASP A 112 9.34 10.46 -12.63
C ASP A 112 9.39 11.59 -11.57
N PHE A 113 9.87 11.24 -10.37
CA PHE A 113 10.34 12.22 -9.40
C PHE A 113 11.76 12.68 -9.75
#